data_AF-A0A972QP49-F1
#
_entry.id   AF-A0A972QP49-F1
#
_cell.length_a   1.000
_cell.length_b   1.000
_cell.length_c   1.000
_cell.angle_alpha   90.00
_cell.angle_beta   90.00
_cell.angle_gamma   90.00
#
_symmetry.space_group_name_H-M   'P 1'
#
loop_
_entity.id
_entity.type
_entity.pdbx_description
1 polymer ?
#
loop_
_entity_poly.entity_id
_entity_poly.type
_entity_poly.pdbx_seq_one_letter_code
_entity_poly.pdbx_strand_id
1 'polypeptide(L)'
;MRCVERIPEIHWDFEPEIQDFLKHLTIIGGDRYFTYPRGTHGQELFQLDYVVWTLRRYCQDLHWLKNLGEGHRDDRYNDYIRRLQSEDCRKKANKFRLFHKGHLEKVLDTKKFLTQREQLVYKNFYYGSYKKHKMKFQSTATSATPSHFLHPALYPWMKERVKLSSEVKDHFETGSKHLRRADP
;
A
#
# COMPACT_ATOMS: atom_id res chain seq x y z
N MET A 1 -3.86 9.67 1.72
CA MET A 1 -2.48 10.16 1.50
C MET A 1 -2.06 11.35 2.34
N ARG A 2 -2.94 12.33 2.60
CA ARG A 2 -2.58 13.58 3.31
C ARG A 2 -1.81 13.43 4.64
N CYS A 3 -1.91 12.32 5.37
CA CYS A 3 -1.20 12.16 6.64
C CYS A 3 0.31 11.85 6.48
N VAL A 4 0.69 11.14 5.42
CA VAL A 4 2.08 10.70 5.20
C VAL A 4 2.91 11.86 4.62
N GLU A 5 2.31 12.60 3.69
CA GLU A 5 2.89 13.80 3.06
C GLU A 5 3.05 14.99 4.03
N ARG A 6 2.41 14.93 5.21
CA ARG A 6 2.51 15.97 6.25
C ARG A 6 3.77 15.88 7.09
N ILE A 7 4.59 14.84 6.93
CA ILE A 7 5.87 14.71 7.62
C ILE A 7 6.87 15.59 6.85
N PRO A 8 7.20 16.79 7.35
CA PRO A 8 7.89 17.81 6.55
C PRO A 8 9.33 17.41 6.21
N GLU A 9 9.88 16.44 6.93
CA GLU A 9 11.28 16.05 6.87
C GLU A 9 11.54 14.94 5.85
N ILE A 10 10.48 14.29 5.35
CA ILE A 10 10.58 13.18 4.40
C ILE A 10 10.07 13.65 3.05
N HIS A 11 10.99 13.75 2.09
CA HIS A 11 10.63 13.86 0.68
C HIS A 11 10.32 12.46 0.14
N TRP A 12 9.03 12.19 -0.06
CA TRP A 12 8.57 10.91 -0.57
C TRP A 12 8.90 10.77 -2.06
N ASP A 13 9.50 9.64 -2.45
CA ASP A 13 9.89 9.33 -3.83
C ASP A 13 8.88 8.40 -4.52
N PHE A 14 7.61 8.49 -4.13
CA PHE A 14 6.56 7.61 -4.65
C PHE A 14 6.29 7.87 -6.12
N GLU A 15 6.38 6.81 -6.91
CA GLU A 15 5.97 6.80 -8.30
C GLU A 15 4.46 7.04 -8.43
N PRO A 16 3.97 7.69 -9.50
CA PRO A 16 2.55 7.96 -9.70
C PRO A 16 1.65 6.73 -9.52
N GLU A 17 2.11 5.57 -9.99
CA GLU A 17 1.40 4.29 -9.90
C GLU A 17 1.15 3.86 -8.45
N ILE A 18 2.11 4.12 -7.55
CA ILE A 18 1.97 3.86 -6.12
C ILE A 18 0.92 4.80 -5.52
N GLN A 19 0.92 6.06 -5.96
CA GLN A 19 -0.04 7.03 -5.47
C GLN A 19 -1.47 6.66 -5.86
N ASP A 20 -1.66 6.23 -7.11
CA ASP A 20 -2.96 5.81 -7.60
C ASP A 20 -3.43 4.52 -6.93
N PHE A 21 -2.54 3.55 -6.75
CA PHE A 21 -2.87 2.34 -6.00
C PHE A 21 -3.24 2.63 -4.53
N LEU A 22 -2.55 3.56 -3.86
CA LEU A 22 -2.89 3.96 -2.50
C LEU A 22 -4.21 4.74 -2.42
N LYS A 23 -4.55 5.55 -3.42
CA LYS A 23 -5.89 6.16 -3.54
C LYS A 23 -6.95 5.08 -3.71
N HIS A 24 -6.69 4.10 -4.57
CA HIS A 24 -7.55 2.94 -4.79
C HIS A 24 -7.79 2.16 -3.48
N LEU A 25 -6.73 1.83 -2.73
CA LEU A 25 -6.84 1.19 -1.41
C LEU A 25 -7.59 2.04 -0.38
N THR A 26 -7.44 3.37 -0.42
CA THR A 26 -8.17 4.27 0.48
C THR A 26 -9.68 4.23 0.20
N ILE A 27 -10.04 4.21 -1.08
CA ILE A 27 -11.44 4.12 -1.52
C ILE A 27 -12.03 2.76 -1.09
N ILE A 28 -11.36 1.65 -1.43
CA ILE A 28 -11.83 0.29 -1.11
C ILE A 28 -11.83 0.03 0.40
N GLY A 29 -10.74 0.36 1.10
CA GLY A 29 -10.62 0.13 2.54
C GLY A 29 -11.60 0.96 3.37
N GLY A 30 -12.01 2.13 2.88
CA GLY A 30 -13.06 2.94 3.49
C GLY A 30 -14.47 2.37 3.29
N ASP A 31 -14.68 1.57 2.25
CA ASP A 31 -15.98 0.99 1.90
C ASP A 31 -16.21 -0.38 2.55
N ARG A 32 -16.47 -0.35 3.86
CA ARG A 32 -16.72 -1.57 4.65
C ARG A 32 -17.97 -2.34 4.19
N TYR A 33 -18.97 -1.67 3.63
CA TYR A 33 -20.27 -2.25 3.31
C TYR A 33 -20.48 -2.56 1.83
N PHE A 34 -19.42 -2.49 1.02
CA PHE A 34 -19.47 -2.74 -0.42
C PHE A 34 -20.59 -1.92 -1.09
N THR A 35 -20.44 -0.60 -1.01
CA THR A 35 -21.45 0.38 -1.39
C THR A 35 -21.34 0.85 -2.84
N TYR A 36 -20.29 0.49 -3.57
CA TYR A 36 -20.16 0.78 -5.01
C TYR A 36 -19.57 -0.41 -5.79
N PRO A 37 -19.82 -0.51 -7.11
CA PRO A 37 -19.21 -1.53 -7.96
C PRO A 37 -17.69 -1.43 -7.96
N ARG A 38 -17.00 -2.57 -7.88
CA ARG A 38 -15.54 -2.63 -7.86
C ARG A 38 -15.01 -3.75 -8.74
N GLY A 39 -13.81 -3.53 -9.26
CA GLY A 39 -13.06 -4.48 -10.09
C GLY A 39 -11.67 -4.71 -9.53
N THR A 40 -11.11 -5.87 -9.87
CA THR A 40 -9.68 -6.21 -9.72
C THR A 40 -9.19 -6.80 -11.04
N HIS A 41 -7.94 -6.52 -11.39
CA HIS A 41 -7.25 -6.90 -12.62
C HIS A 41 -6.16 -7.97 -12.38
N GLY A 42 -5.91 -8.36 -11.12
CA GLY A 42 -5.09 -9.52 -10.74
C GLY A 42 -3.64 -9.21 -10.41
N GLN A 43 -3.21 -7.95 -10.46
CA GLN A 43 -1.86 -7.49 -10.09
C GLN A 43 -1.81 -6.81 -8.71
N GLU A 44 -2.93 -6.68 -8.02
CA GLU A 44 -3.07 -5.90 -6.79
C GLU A 44 -2.20 -6.45 -5.67
N LEU A 45 -2.01 -7.77 -5.59
CA LEU A 45 -1.11 -8.36 -4.59
C LEU A 45 0.36 -7.95 -4.83
N PHE A 46 0.78 -7.89 -6.10
CA PHE A 46 2.12 -7.43 -6.44
C PHE A 46 2.27 -5.93 -6.16
N GLN A 47 1.27 -5.13 -6.52
CA GLN A 47 1.24 -3.69 -6.21
C GLN A 47 1.25 -3.47 -4.70
N LEU A 48 0.50 -4.25 -3.94
CA LEU A 48 0.46 -4.19 -2.48
C LEU A 48 1.83 -4.51 -1.86
N ASP A 49 2.47 -5.60 -2.29
CA ASP A 49 3.82 -5.94 -1.84
C ASP A 49 4.82 -4.82 -2.15
N TYR A 50 4.71 -4.21 -3.33
CA TYR A 50 5.55 -3.08 -3.73
C TYR A 50 5.31 -1.85 -2.85
N VAL A 51 4.06 -1.45 -2.67
CA VAL A 51 3.67 -0.30 -1.84
C VAL A 51 4.12 -0.50 -0.40
N VAL A 52 3.91 -1.70 0.17
CA VAL A 52 4.35 -2.02 1.53
C VAL A 52 5.87 -1.90 1.65
N TRP A 53 6.63 -2.43 0.70
CA TRP A 53 8.10 -2.29 0.71
C TRP A 53 8.52 -0.82 0.59
N THR A 54 7.90 -0.07 -0.32
CA THR A 54 8.16 1.35 -0.55
C THR A 54 7.93 2.18 0.70
N LEU A 55 6.79 2.00 1.38
CA LEU A 55 6.47 2.66 2.64
C LEU A 55 7.46 2.27 3.74
N ARG A 56 7.74 0.96 3.84
CA ARG A 56 8.62 0.42 4.88
C ARG A 56 10.01 1.05 4.87
N ARG A 57 10.55 1.46 3.71
CA ARG A 57 11.84 2.16 3.64
C ARG A 57 11.93 3.34 4.61
N TYR A 58 10.81 4.00 4.87
CA TYR A 58 10.71 5.19 5.72
C TYR A 58 10.18 4.90 7.13
N CYS A 59 9.69 3.69 7.41
CA CYS A 59 9.16 3.29 8.72
C CYS A 59 10.26 2.88 9.70
N GLN A 60 11.19 3.80 9.97
CA GLN A 60 12.27 3.62 10.94
C GLN A 60 12.52 4.93 11.68
N ASP A 61 13.18 4.87 12.84
CA ASP A 61 13.53 6.08 13.59
C ASP A 61 14.64 6.85 12.86
N LEU A 62 14.23 7.78 12.00
CA LEU A 62 15.14 8.66 11.26
C LEU A 62 15.64 9.82 12.14
N HIS A 63 14.95 10.15 13.23
CA HIS A 63 15.36 11.20 14.17
C HIS A 63 16.55 10.75 15.01
N TRP A 64 16.70 9.45 15.28
CA TRP A 64 17.89 8.91 15.90
C TRP A 64 19.19 9.31 15.16
N LEU A 65 19.17 9.34 13.82
CA LEU A 65 20.32 9.78 13.02
C LEU A 65 20.67 11.26 13.25
N LYS A 66 19.66 12.10 13.54
CA LYS A 66 19.87 13.51 13.90
C LYS A 66 20.52 13.66 15.27
N ASN A 67 20.34 12.69 16.17
CA ASN A 67 20.86 12.76 17.55
C ASN A 67 22.26 12.15 17.70
N LEU A 68 22.84 11.57 16.65
CA LEU A 68 24.09 10.81 16.71
C LEU A 68 25.36 11.68 16.62
N GLY A 69 25.50 12.72 17.46
CA GLY A 69 26.77 13.46 17.66
C GLY A 69 26.81 14.87 17.06
N GLU A 70 27.55 15.76 17.73
CA GLU A 70 27.71 17.17 17.37
C GLU A 70 28.56 17.34 16.08
N GLY A 71 28.09 18.18 15.15
CA GLY A 71 28.85 18.64 13.98
C GLY A 71 28.38 18.14 12.60
N HIS A 72 27.89 16.90 12.48
CA HIS A 72 27.51 16.29 11.18
C HIS A 72 26.12 15.64 11.21
N ARG A 73 25.12 16.35 11.75
CA ARG A 73 23.76 15.83 11.97
C ARG A 73 22.94 15.79 10.67
N ASP A 74 22.94 16.89 9.92
CA ASP A 74 22.13 17.01 8.71
C ASP A 74 22.70 16.20 7.55
N ASP A 75 24.02 16.14 7.39
CA ASP A 75 24.67 15.39 6.31
C ASP A 75 24.36 13.89 6.38
N ARG A 76 24.42 13.28 7.57
CA ARG A 76 24.14 11.84 7.74
C ARG A 76 22.68 11.49 7.55
N TYR A 77 21.77 12.34 8.02
CA TYR A 77 20.35 12.19 7.76
C TYR A 77 20.09 12.25 6.24
N ASN A 78 20.60 13.28 5.58
CA ASN A 78 20.43 13.50 4.15
C ASN A 78 21.07 12.36 3.31
N ASP A 79 22.26 11.89 3.68
CA ASP A 79 22.90 10.72 3.06
C ASP A 79 22.05 9.46 3.18
N TYR A 80 21.46 9.24 4.35
CA TYR A 80 20.60 8.10 4.57
C TYR A 80 19.33 8.18 3.73
N ILE A 81 18.67 9.34 3.68
CA ILE A 81 17.50 9.58 2.83
C ILE A 81 17.86 9.38 1.35
N ARG A 82 18.98 9.96 0.89
CA ARG A 82 19.50 9.76 -0.48
C ARG A 82 19.72 8.28 -0.78
N ARG A 83 20.26 7.52 0.17
CA ARG A 83 20.43 6.07 0.04
C ARG A 83 19.10 5.34 -0.05
N LEU A 84 18.10 5.71 0.76
CA LEU A 84 16.77 5.11 0.69
C LEU A 84 16.12 5.33 -0.68
N GLN A 85 16.27 6.54 -1.23
CA GLN A 85 15.73 6.96 -2.53
C GLN A 85 16.56 6.45 -3.72
N SER A 86 17.79 5.98 -3.49
CA SER A 86 18.70 5.56 -4.55
C SER A 86 18.16 4.39 -5.37
N GLU A 87 18.50 4.39 -6.66
CA GLU A 87 18.19 3.29 -7.58
C GLU A 87 18.79 1.96 -7.11
N ASP A 88 19.95 2.00 -6.44
CA ASP A 88 20.59 0.82 -5.87
C ASP A 88 19.74 0.16 -4.78
N CYS A 89 19.05 0.95 -3.96
CA CYS A 89 18.12 0.46 -2.96
C CYS A 89 16.96 -0.30 -3.62
N ARG A 90 16.39 0.27 -4.70
CA ARG A 90 15.30 -0.33 -5.49
C ARG A 90 15.76 -1.61 -6.20
N LYS A 91 16.91 -1.58 -6.86
CA LYS A 91 17.49 -2.75 -7.56
C LYS A 91 17.77 -3.93 -6.63
N LYS A 92 18.11 -3.65 -5.36
CA LYS A 92 18.43 -4.63 -4.31
C LYS A 92 17.31 -4.73 -3.25
N ALA A 93 16.06 -4.47 -3.64
CA ALA A 93 14.92 -4.44 -2.73
C ALA A 93 14.80 -5.69 -1.84
N ASN A 94 15.03 -6.89 -2.39
CA ASN A 94 14.99 -8.16 -1.65
C ASN A 94 15.96 -8.23 -0.45
N LYS A 95 17.07 -7.49 -0.54
CA LYS A 95 18.11 -7.41 0.50
C LYS A 95 17.93 -6.22 1.43
N PHE A 96 16.95 -5.35 1.19
CA PHE A 96 16.69 -4.21 2.05
C PHE A 96 16.36 -4.67 3.48
N ARG A 97 16.95 -4.00 4.46
CA ARG A 97 16.74 -4.23 5.90
C ARG A 97 16.67 -2.87 6.59
N LEU A 98 15.79 -2.76 7.59
CA LEU A 98 15.75 -1.59 8.45
C LEU A 98 17.01 -1.50 9.29
N PHE A 99 17.43 -0.26 9.61
CA PHE A 99 18.61 -0.03 10.42
C PHE A 99 18.42 -0.56 11.85
N HIS A 100 17.29 -0.23 12.49
CA HIS A 100 16.86 -0.84 13.73
C HIS A 100 16.06 -2.11 13.41
N LYS A 101 16.67 -3.29 13.62
CA LYS A 101 16.08 -4.58 13.27
C LYS A 101 14.65 -4.72 13.81
N GLY A 102 13.66 -4.75 12.90
CA GLY A 102 12.26 -4.95 13.21
C GLY A 102 11.87 -6.43 13.31
N HIS A 103 10.57 -6.69 13.45
CA HIS A 103 10.05 -8.07 13.47
C HIS A 103 10.36 -8.82 12.18
N LEU A 104 10.22 -8.15 11.03
CA LEU A 104 10.44 -8.78 9.72
C LEU A 104 11.92 -9.14 9.49
N GLU A 105 12.87 -8.36 10.00
CA GLU A 105 14.29 -8.75 10.06
C GLU A 105 14.48 -10.02 10.88
N LYS A 106 13.84 -10.12 12.06
CA LYS A 106 13.89 -11.33 12.90
C LYS A 106 13.33 -12.55 12.18
N VAL A 107 12.21 -12.40 11.46
CA VAL A 107 11.58 -13.46 10.66
C VAL A 107 12.50 -13.93 9.53
N LEU A 108 13.21 -13.01 8.87
CA LEU A 108 14.10 -13.33 7.76
C LEU A 108 15.41 -13.99 8.22
N ASP A 109 15.95 -13.58 9.36
CA ASP A 109 17.27 -14.00 9.87
C ASP A 109 17.20 -15.26 10.74
N THR A 110 16.08 -15.50 11.43
CA THR A 110 15.99 -16.57 12.46
C THR A 110 15.24 -17.80 11.94
N LYS A 111 15.79 -19.00 12.21
CA LYS A 111 15.12 -20.28 11.94
C LYS A 111 13.90 -20.56 12.84
N LYS A 112 13.57 -19.67 13.78
CA LYS A 112 12.41 -19.81 14.67
C LYS A 112 11.07 -19.56 13.95
N PHE A 113 11.07 -18.75 12.91
CA PHE A 113 9.86 -18.27 12.23
C PHE A 113 9.72 -18.85 10.82
N LEU A 114 10.04 -20.14 10.62
CA LEU A 114 10.07 -20.74 9.28
C LEU A 114 8.76 -20.55 8.51
N THR A 115 7.62 -20.82 9.14
CA THR A 115 6.30 -20.67 8.49
C THR A 115 6.03 -19.22 8.08
N GLN A 116 6.30 -18.23 8.94
CA GLN A 116 6.11 -16.82 8.59
C GLN A 116 7.08 -16.39 7.47
N ARG A 117 8.32 -16.88 7.54
CA ARG A 117 9.34 -16.59 6.54
C ARG A 117 8.97 -17.19 5.18
N GLU A 118 8.45 -18.41 5.15
CA GLU A 118 7.95 -19.04 3.93
C GLU A 118 6.86 -18.19 3.29
N GLN A 119 5.85 -17.77 4.06
CA GLN A 119 4.77 -16.93 3.54
C GLN A 119 5.28 -15.56 3.07
N LEU A 120 6.18 -14.93 3.82
CA LEU A 120 6.75 -13.62 3.46
C LEU A 120 7.61 -13.67 2.19
N VAL A 121 8.34 -14.75 1.98
CA VAL A 121 9.25 -14.91 0.84
C VAL A 121 8.53 -15.52 -0.37
N TYR A 122 7.47 -16.29 -0.15
CA TYR A 122 6.70 -16.94 -1.20
C TYR A 122 6.07 -15.89 -2.12
N LYS A 123 6.36 -16.01 -3.42
CA LYS A 123 5.86 -15.11 -4.48
C LYS A 123 6.01 -13.60 -4.18
N ASN A 124 6.99 -13.21 -3.38
CA ASN A 124 7.29 -11.80 -3.09
C ASN A 124 8.66 -11.40 -3.67
N PHE A 125 8.73 -10.27 -4.40
CA PHE A 125 9.97 -9.78 -5.04
C PHE A 125 10.88 -9.00 -4.08
N TYR A 126 10.30 -8.49 -3.00
CA TYR A 126 10.88 -7.51 -2.07
C TYR A 126 11.45 -8.16 -0.80
N TYR A 127 11.18 -9.44 -0.56
CA TYR A 127 11.70 -10.19 0.57
C TYR A 127 12.36 -11.51 0.14
N GLY A 128 13.58 -11.75 0.62
CA GLY A 128 14.28 -13.02 0.45
C GLY A 128 15.80 -12.89 0.37
N SER A 129 16.49 -14.02 0.31
CA SER A 129 17.95 -14.07 0.17
C SER A 129 18.44 -13.76 -1.25
N TYR A 130 17.63 -14.07 -2.26
CA TYR A 130 17.95 -13.89 -3.68
C TYR A 130 16.91 -13.02 -4.39
N LYS A 131 17.35 -12.37 -5.48
CA LYS A 131 16.49 -11.56 -6.34
C LYS A 131 15.72 -12.49 -7.27
N LYS A 132 14.40 -12.33 -7.30
CA LYS A 132 13.53 -13.06 -8.23
C LYS A 132 13.38 -12.23 -9.50
N HIS A 133 13.55 -12.85 -10.66
CA HIS A 133 13.47 -12.16 -11.95
C HIS A 133 12.12 -12.33 -12.64
N LYS A 134 11.45 -13.46 -12.41
CA LYS A 134 10.15 -13.80 -12.97
C LYS A 134 9.34 -14.58 -11.94
N MET A 135 8.04 -14.38 -11.95
CA MET A 135 7.10 -15.17 -11.15
C MET A 135 5.86 -15.45 -11.96
N LYS A 136 5.24 -16.61 -11.69
CA LYS A 136 3.97 -16.99 -12.28
C LYS A 136 2.85 -16.70 -11.29
N PHE A 137 1.95 -15.82 -11.70
CA PHE A 137 0.70 -15.55 -11.02
C PHE A 137 -0.45 -15.91 -11.94
N GLN A 138 -1.54 -16.39 -11.35
CA GLN A 138 -2.79 -16.48 -12.07
C GLN A 138 -3.41 -15.09 -11.99
N SER A 139 -3.38 -14.34 -13.09
CA SER A 139 -4.06 -13.04 -13.16
C SER A 139 -5.54 -13.33 -13.36
N THR A 140 -6.33 -13.13 -12.31
CA THR A 140 -7.79 -13.21 -12.41
C THR A 140 -8.35 -11.81 -12.34
N ALA A 141 -9.07 -11.40 -13.37
CA ALA A 141 -9.90 -10.21 -13.30
C ALA A 141 -11.25 -10.60 -12.69
N THR A 142 -11.68 -9.89 -11.65
CA THR A 142 -13.01 -10.10 -11.04
C THR A 142 -13.68 -8.76 -10.83
N SER A 143 -14.98 -8.71 -11.05
CA SER A 143 -15.80 -7.55 -10.76
C SER A 143 -16.99 -7.97 -9.92
N ALA A 144 -17.46 -7.05 -9.10
CA ALA A 144 -18.64 -7.24 -8.29
C ALA A 144 -19.49 -5.98 -8.32
N THR A 145 -20.80 -6.16 -8.32
CA THR A 145 -21.80 -5.10 -8.26
C THR A 145 -22.62 -5.26 -6.98
N PRO A 146 -22.76 -4.20 -6.14
CA PRO A 146 -23.56 -4.29 -4.93
C PRO A 146 -25.04 -4.56 -5.19
N SER A 147 -25.72 -5.17 -4.22
CA SER A 147 -27.13 -5.57 -4.37
C SER A 147 -28.09 -4.42 -4.68
N HIS A 148 -27.86 -3.24 -4.11
CA HIS A 148 -28.70 -2.06 -4.34
C HIS A 148 -28.50 -1.43 -5.73
N PHE A 149 -27.40 -1.75 -6.43
CA PHE A 149 -27.22 -1.41 -7.84
C PHE A 149 -27.96 -2.38 -8.76
N LEU A 150 -28.02 -3.66 -8.40
CA LEU A 150 -28.77 -4.68 -9.15
C LEU A 150 -30.28 -4.58 -8.90
N HIS A 151 -30.66 -4.21 -7.67
CA HIS A 151 -32.03 -4.07 -7.20
C HIS A 151 -32.21 -2.70 -6.53
N PRO A 152 -32.48 -1.63 -7.32
CA PRO A 152 -32.61 -0.26 -6.79
C PRO A 152 -33.65 -0.09 -5.68
N ALA A 153 -34.67 -0.95 -5.63
CA ALA A 153 -35.68 -0.96 -4.57
C ALA A 153 -35.09 -1.19 -3.16
N LEU A 154 -33.88 -1.75 -3.05
CA LEU A 154 -33.19 -1.94 -1.77
C LEU A 154 -32.50 -0.67 -1.25
N TYR A 155 -32.34 0.37 -2.09
CA TYR A 155 -31.63 1.59 -1.71
C TYR A 155 -32.22 2.27 -0.46
N PRO A 156 -33.54 2.50 -0.34
CA PRO A 156 -34.11 3.12 0.86
C PRO A 156 -33.81 2.32 2.14
N TRP A 157 -33.96 1.00 2.08
CA TRP A 157 -33.66 0.10 3.21
C TRP A 157 -32.18 0.18 3.64
N MET A 158 -31.27 0.27 2.67
CA MET A 158 -29.83 0.35 2.92
C MET A 158 -29.42 1.74 3.45
N LYS A 159 -30.01 2.82 2.90
CA LYS A 159 -29.73 4.22 3.29
C LYS A 159 -29.96 4.46 4.79
N GLU A 160 -30.95 3.78 5.38
CA GLU A 160 -31.24 3.87 6.81
C GLU A 160 -30.23 3.14 7.71
N ARG A 161 -29.57 2.10 7.19
CA ARG A 161 -28.77 1.15 7.98
C ARG A 161 -27.27 1.32 7.80
N VAL A 162 -26.87 1.89 6.66
CA VAL A 162 -25.48 2.00 6.25
C VAL A 162 -25.15 3.46 5.95
N LYS A 163 -23.99 3.91 6.42
CA LYS A 163 -23.47 5.22 6.06
C LYS A 163 -22.94 5.19 4.62
N LEU A 164 -23.77 5.60 3.67
CA LEU A 164 -23.40 5.74 2.26
C LEU A 164 -22.58 7.01 2.01
N SER A 165 -21.66 6.93 1.05
CA SER A 165 -20.94 8.09 0.57
C SER A 165 -21.89 9.05 -0.15
N SER A 166 -21.51 10.33 -0.27
CA SER A 166 -22.31 11.32 -0.98
C SER A 166 -22.52 10.91 -2.44
N GLU A 167 -21.50 10.35 -3.09
CA GLU A 167 -21.56 9.93 -4.49
C GLU A 167 -22.60 8.84 -4.73
N VAL A 168 -22.69 7.86 -3.82
CA VAL A 168 -23.70 6.79 -3.92
C VAL A 168 -25.08 7.37 -3.72
N LYS A 169 -25.28 8.28 -2.75
CA LYS A 169 -26.58 8.91 -2.54
C LYS A 169 -27.02 9.73 -3.75
N ASP A 170 -26.11 10.53 -4.30
CA ASP A 170 -26.37 11.35 -5.48
C ASP A 170 -26.78 10.49 -6.68
N HIS A 171 -26.16 9.32 -6.86
CA HIS A 171 -26.53 8.39 -7.91
C HIS A 171 -28.01 7.96 -7.85
N PHE A 172 -28.49 7.58 -6.66
CA PHE A 172 -29.87 7.11 -6.48
C PHE A 172 -30.90 8.24 -6.32
N GLU A 173 -30.50 9.41 -5.82
CA GLU A 173 -31.42 10.52 -5.53
C GLU A 173 -31.55 11.52 -6.67
N THR A 174 -30.46 11.77 -7.40
CA THR A 174 -30.42 12.79 -8.47
C THR A 174 -30.29 12.18 -9.87
N GLY A 175 -30.07 10.86 -9.97
CA GLY A 175 -29.82 10.18 -11.24
C GLY A 175 -28.44 10.46 -11.85
N SER A 176 -27.52 11.05 -11.06
CA SER A 176 -26.17 11.37 -11.51
C SER A 176 -25.38 10.11 -11.87
N LYS A 177 -24.68 10.13 -13.01
CA LYS A 177 -23.91 8.98 -13.53
C LYS A 177 -22.45 8.96 -13.09
N HIS A 178 -21.99 9.96 -12.36
CA HIS A 178 -20.58 10.10 -11.99
C HIS A 178 -20.25 9.35 -10.70
N LEU A 179 -20.27 8.02 -10.79
CA LEU A 179 -19.67 7.17 -9.76
C LEU A 179 -18.18 7.07 -10.05
N ARG A 180 -17.36 7.42 -9.07
CA ARG A 180 -15.93 7.06 -9.10
C ARG A 180 -15.84 5.55 -9.08
N ARG A 181 -15.47 4.93 -10.21
CA ARG A 181 -15.10 3.52 -10.22
C ARG A 181 -13.79 3.38 -9.47
N ALA A 182 -13.75 2.45 -8.51
CA ALA A 182 -12.51 2.00 -7.92
C ALA A 182 -11.92 0.94 -8.85
N ASP A 183 -11.46 1.37 -10.02
CA ASP A 183 -10.67 0.54 -10.93
C ASP A 183 -9.18 0.73 -10.57
N PRO A 184 -8.39 -0.35 -10.42
CA PRO A 184 -6.94 -0.30 -10.19
C PRO A 184 -6.17 0.34 -11.34
#